data_AF-A0A1Q3SXU9-F1
#
_entry.id   AF-A0A1Q3SXU9-F1
#
_cell.length_a   1.000
_cell.length_b   1.000
_cell.length_c   1.000
_cell.angle_alpha   90.00
_cell.angle_beta   90.00
_cell.angle_gamma   90.00
#
_symmetry.space_group_name_H-M   'P 1'
#
loop_
_entity.id
_entity.type
_entity.pdbx_description
1 polymer ?
#
loop_
_entity_poly.entity_id
_entity_poly.type
_entity_poly.pdbx_seq_one_letter_code
_entity_poly.pdbx_strand_id
1 'polypeptide(L)'
;MSEKDTFPPTLEVGLSSLEAPSAARAIELIQLEIYGKAGLTLAASEIQKPDPRLPRGKVDFVLWKYNGTKPYPNFPAPTRPKVIEAVTKLALTDYEMDIWWHKASIYARQLTPDDLNDLLGVMVNPPARVAPFTMWVWLQRVQLAAAVLIARLDSGWDGSVRRSALLSLARGPMDWTVEAAILALYMVVSNDKVGKAEVEGVYRELFENLPSPGGVPYMQALILCTVFIKPSSPALVALAQKAIKQWG
;
A
#
# COMPACT_ATOMS: atom_id res chain seq x y z
N MET A 1 -2.72 27.64 -0.75
CA MET A 1 -3.72 27.19 -1.75
C MET A 1 -4.55 26.11 -1.07
N SER A 2 -5.88 26.26 -1.01
CA SER A 2 -6.73 25.27 -0.34
C SER A 2 -6.98 24.07 -1.25
N GLU A 3 -7.30 22.88 -0.71
CA GLU A 3 -7.63 21.70 -1.54
C GLU A 3 -8.83 21.97 -2.48
N LYS A 4 -9.74 22.89 -2.10
CA LYS A 4 -10.88 23.33 -2.94
C LYS A 4 -10.43 24.07 -4.19
N ASP A 5 -9.31 24.78 -4.14
CA ASP A 5 -8.78 25.51 -5.30
C ASP A 5 -8.05 24.56 -6.26
N THR A 6 -7.58 23.42 -5.75
CA THR A 6 -6.78 22.43 -6.50
C THR A 6 -7.64 21.37 -7.18
N PHE A 7 -8.73 20.93 -6.54
CA PHE A 7 -9.51 19.77 -6.99
C PHE A 7 -10.97 20.18 -7.26
N PRO A 8 -11.32 20.54 -8.51
CA PRO A 8 -12.71 20.87 -8.88
C PRO A 8 -13.63 19.65 -8.75
N PRO A 9 -14.98 19.83 -8.75
CA PRO A 9 -15.94 18.72 -8.62
C PRO A 9 -15.88 17.71 -9.77
N THR A 10 -15.36 18.14 -10.93
CA THR A 10 -15.04 17.28 -12.08
C THR A 10 -13.63 17.61 -12.55
N LEU A 11 -12.81 16.59 -12.75
CA LEU A 11 -11.42 16.73 -13.15
C LEU A 11 -11.08 15.67 -14.20
N GLU A 12 -10.58 16.10 -15.35
CA GLU A 12 -10.08 15.21 -16.40
C GLU A 12 -8.57 15.41 -16.54
N VAL A 13 -7.81 14.32 -16.46
CA VAL A 13 -6.34 14.35 -16.52
C VAL A 13 -5.85 13.33 -17.54
N GLY A 14 -5.07 13.82 -18.50
CA GLY A 14 -4.28 13.00 -19.40
C GLY A 14 -2.92 12.68 -18.78
N LEU A 15 -2.56 11.40 -18.76
CA LEU A 15 -1.32 10.88 -18.23
C LEU A 15 -0.56 10.15 -19.34
N SER A 16 0.77 10.12 -19.25
CA SER A 16 1.57 9.29 -20.16
C SER A 16 1.29 7.81 -19.93
N SER A 17 1.18 7.40 -18.68
CA SER A 17 1.09 6.01 -18.20
C SER A 17 0.04 5.89 -17.09
N LEU A 18 -0.35 4.66 -16.71
CA LEU A 18 -1.32 4.47 -15.62
C LEU A 18 -0.76 4.96 -14.30
N GLU A 19 -1.58 5.71 -13.57
CA GLU A 19 -1.33 6.13 -12.20
C GLU A 19 -1.79 5.07 -11.19
N ALA A 20 -1.20 5.09 -10.00
CA ALA A 20 -1.59 4.29 -8.84
C ALA A 20 -3.09 4.51 -8.49
N PRO A 21 -3.90 3.43 -8.34
CA PRO A 21 -5.29 3.55 -7.92
C PRO A 21 -5.52 4.37 -6.66
N SER A 22 -4.61 4.30 -5.69
CA SER A 22 -4.71 5.07 -4.44
C SER A 22 -4.55 6.58 -4.65
N ALA A 23 -3.79 7.01 -5.65
CA ALA A 23 -3.69 8.43 -6.01
C ALA A 23 -5.03 8.94 -6.55
N ALA A 24 -5.65 8.19 -7.47
CA ALA A 24 -6.99 8.49 -7.97
C ALA A 24 -8.01 8.49 -6.84
N ARG A 25 -7.94 7.49 -5.94
CA ARG A 25 -8.82 7.37 -4.79
C ARG A 25 -8.69 8.54 -3.83
N ALA A 26 -7.48 9.02 -3.56
CA ALA A 26 -7.27 10.19 -2.71
C ALA A 26 -7.99 11.42 -3.28
N ILE A 27 -7.90 11.66 -4.59
CA ILE A 27 -8.59 12.78 -5.26
C ILE A 27 -10.11 12.59 -5.21
N GLU A 28 -10.63 11.39 -5.46
CA GLU A 28 -12.06 11.10 -5.35
C GLU A 28 -12.58 11.36 -3.92
N LEU A 29 -11.82 10.97 -2.90
CA LEU A 29 -12.17 11.20 -1.50
C LEU A 29 -12.18 12.70 -1.15
N ILE A 30 -11.24 13.48 -1.68
CA ILE A 30 -11.24 14.95 -1.57
C ILE A 30 -12.51 15.54 -2.20
N GLN A 31 -12.86 15.12 -3.42
CA GLN A 31 -14.05 15.60 -4.11
C GLN A 31 -15.34 15.22 -3.36
N LEU A 32 -15.43 13.99 -2.83
CA LEU A 32 -16.54 13.55 -1.99
C LEU A 32 -16.66 14.39 -0.72
N GLU A 33 -15.55 14.68 -0.04
CA GLU A 33 -15.54 15.49 1.18
C GLU A 33 -16.01 16.94 0.91
N ILE A 34 -15.58 17.53 -0.20
CA ILE A 34 -15.87 18.94 -0.51
C ILE A 34 -17.24 19.13 -1.18
N TYR A 35 -17.63 18.24 -2.10
CA TYR A 35 -18.77 18.42 -2.99
C TYR A 35 -19.86 17.34 -2.85
N GLY A 36 -19.65 16.30 -2.05
CA GLY A 36 -20.57 15.16 -1.93
C GLY A 36 -20.62 14.24 -3.14
N LYS A 37 -19.72 14.43 -4.12
CA LYS A 37 -19.60 13.61 -5.33
C LYS A 37 -18.17 13.64 -5.86
N ALA A 38 -17.76 12.57 -6.54
CA ALA A 38 -16.49 12.50 -7.26
C ALA A 38 -16.73 12.47 -8.78
N GLY A 39 -15.86 13.15 -9.52
CA GLY A 39 -15.94 13.31 -10.97
C GLY A 39 -14.56 13.25 -11.61
N LEU A 40 -13.72 12.32 -11.18
CA LEU A 40 -12.37 12.12 -11.72
C LEU A 40 -12.39 11.19 -12.93
N THR A 41 -11.78 11.64 -14.03
CA THR A 41 -11.49 10.82 -15.21
C THR A 41 -9.99 10.88 -15.48
N LEU A 42 -9.35 9.71 -15.47
CA LEU A 42 -7.94 9.56 -15.83
C LEU A 42 -7.84 8.81 -17.17
N ALA A 43 -7.07 9.37 -18.10
CA ALA A 43 -6.74 8.72 -19.36
C ALA A 43 -5.23 8.55 -19.46
N ALA A 44 -4.77 7.29 -19.56
CA ALA A 44 -3.37 6.99 -19.81
C ALA A 44 -3.14 6.76 -21.31
N SER A 45 -2.09 7.37 -21.87
CA SER A 45 -1.71 7.19 -23.27
C SER A 45 -1.23 5.78 -23.55
N GLU A 46 -0.54 5.16 -22.59
CA GLU A 46 -0.05 3.80 -22.69
C GLU A 46 -0.24 3.00 -21.39
N ILE A 47 -0.27 1.68 -21.53
CA ILE A 47 -0.26 0.75 -20.41
C ILE A 47 1.17 0.23 -20.27
N GLN A 48 1.74 0.39 -19.08
CA GLN A 48 3.09 -0.07 -18.77
C GLN A 48 3.27 -1.58 -19.01
N LYS A 49 4.51 -2.01 -19.22
CA LYS A 49 4.91 -3.43 -19.23
C LYS A 49 5.95 -3.70 -18.13
N PRO A 50 5.80 -4.79 -17.34
CA PRO A 50 4.61 -5.66 -17.26
C PRO A 50 3.36 -4.89 -16.84
N ASP A 51 2.18 -5.43 -17.18
CA ASP A 51 0.89 -4.74 -16.97
C ASP A 51 0.68 -4.43 -15.48
N PRO A 52 0.60 -3.16 -15.08
CA PRO A 52 0.56 -2.76 -13.68
C PRO A 52 -0.79 -3.05 -13.02
N ARG A 53 -1.81 -3.42 -13.81
CA ARG A 53 -3.15 -3.74 -13.31
C ARG A 53 -3.26 -5.17 -12.79
N LEU A 54 -2.29 -6.02 -13.13
CA LEU A 54 -2.31 -7.44 -12.80
C LEU A 54 -1.43 -7.71 -11.57
N PRO A 55 -1.84 -8.68 -10.72
CA PRO A 55 -0.94 -9.22 -9.72
C PRO A 55 0.30 -9.86 -10.33
N ARG A 56 1.40 -9.82 -9.59
CA ARG A 56 2.68 -10.47 -9.90
C ARG A 56 2.66 -11.89 -9.31
N GLY A 57 2.18 -12.83 -10.10
CA GLY A 57 2.04 -14.22 -9.70
C GLY A 57 0.73 -14.48 -8.94
N LYS A 58 0.69 -15.61 -8.22
CA LYS A 58 -0.52 -16.03 -7.47
C LYS A 58 -0.64 -15.22 -6.17
N VAL A 59 -1.81 -14.64 -5.96
CA VAL A 59 -2.18 -13.91 -4.74
C VAL A 59 -3.55 -14.37 -4.24
N ASP A 60 -3.75 -14.34 -2.93
CA ASP A 60 -5.02 -14.69 -2.29
C ASP A 60 -5.95 -13.47 -2.18
N PHE A 61 -5.36 -12.27 -2.14
CA PHE A 61 -6.08 -11.00 -2.00
C PHE A 61 -5.67 -9.99 -3.08
N VAL A 62 -6.65 -9.32 -3.68
CA VAL A 62 -6.44 -8.27 -4.70
C VAL A 62 -7.27 -7.06 -4.31
N LEU A 63 -6.64 -5.93 -3.95
CA LEU A 63 -7.35 -4.73 -3.49
C LEU A 63 -8.03 -3.95 -4.61
N TRP A 64 -7.44 -3.96 -5.80
CA TRP A 64 -7.89 -3.17 -6.95
C TRP A 64 -8.23 -4.09 -8.11
N LYS A 65 -9.43 -3.92 -8.65
CA LYS A 65 -9.81 -4.46 -9.95
C LYS A 65 -9.95 -3.33 -10.94
N TYR A 66 -9.96 -3.67 -12.23
CA TYR A 66 -10.01 -2.69 -13.30
C TYR A 66 -11.17 -2.98 -14.25
N ASN A 67 -11.83 -1.92 -14.69
CA ASN A 67 -12.67 -1.91 -15.89
C ASN A 67 -11.96 -1.07 -16.95
N GLY A 68 -11.29 -1.74 -17.90
CA GLY A 68 -10.35 -1.08 -18.80
C GLY A 68 -9.16 -0.51 -18.03
N THR A 69 -9.04 0.81 -17.99
CA THR A 69 -8.02 1.55 -17.23
C THR A 69 -8.54 2.10 -15.91
N LYS A 70 -9.85 2.03 -15.66
CA LYS A 70 -10.45 2.58 -14.44
C LYS A 70 -10.35 1.58 -13.29
N PRO A 71 -9.61 1.89 -12.20
CA PRO A 71 -9.58 1.05 -11.02
C PRO A 71 -10.88 1.18 -10.21
N TYR A 72 -11.23 0.12 -9.47
CA TYR A 72 -12.26 0.16 -8.44
C TYR A 72 -11.87 -0.71 -7.25
N PRO A 73 -12.26 -0.31 -6.01
CA PRO A 73 -12.03 -1.11 -4.81
C PRO A 73 -12.66 -2.50 -4.94
N ASN A 74 -11.89 -3.54 -4.61
CA ASN A 74 -12.37 -4.94 -4.60
C ASN A 74 -12.70 -5.45 -3.18
N PHE A 75 -12.67 -4.57 -2.19
CA PHE A 75 -13.11 -4.85 -0.82
C PHE A 75 -14.21 -3.87 -0.42
N PRO A 76 -15.21 -4.33 0.36
CA PRO A 76 -16.23 -3.43 0.91
C PRO A 76 -15.60 -2.44 1.91
N ALA A 77 -16.38 -1.44 2.29
CA ALA A 77 -16.01 -0.60 3.42
C ALA A 77 -15.91 -1.44 4.70
N PRO A 78 -14.95 -1.14 5.59
CA PRO A 78 -14.83 -1.83 6.87
C PRO A 78 -16.09 -1.63 7.71
N THR A 79 -16.52 -2.68 8.41
CA THR A 79 -17.77 -2.69 9.19
C THR A 79 -17.52 -2.77 10.70
N ARG A 80 -16.35 -3.23 11.12
CA ARG A 80 -15.98 -3.48 12.51
C ARG A 80 -15.33 -2.23 13.11
N PRO A 81 -15.98 -1.57 14.10
CA PRO A 81 -15.45 -0.35 14.69
C PRO A 81 -14.05 -0.49 15.28
N LYS A 82 -13.74 -1.66 15.87
CA LYS A 82 -12.41 -1.95 16.45
C LYS A 82 -11.28 -1.91 15.41
N VAL A 83 -11.54 -2.29 14.15
CA VAL A 83 -10.56 -2.23 13.07
C VAL A 83 -10.31 -0.79 12.67
N ILE A 84 -11.39 -0.03 12.45
CA ILE A 84 -11.34 1.39 12.12
C ILE A 84 -10.58 2.15 13.20
N GLU A 85 -10.92 1.93 14.46
CA GLU A 85 -10.27 2.58 15.61
C GLU A 85 -8.78 2.23 15.71
N ALA A 86 -8.40 0.96 15.58
CA ALA A 86 -7.00 0.54 15.62
C ALA A 86 -6.17 1.20 14.51
N VAL A 87 -6.70 1.21 13.28
CA VAL A 87 -6.04 1.81 12.11
C VAL A 87 -5.91 3.32 12.28
N THR A 88 -6.98 4.01 12.67
CA THR A 88 -6.96 5.46 12.92
C THR A 88 -5.97 5.82 14.02
N LYS A 89 -5.96 5.10 15.16
CA LYS A 89 -5.03 5.37 16.28
C LYS A 89 -3.57 5.18 15.88
N LEU A 90 -3.28 4.18 15.05
CA LEU A 90 -1.92 3.99 14.56
C LEU A 90 -1.54 5.06 13.53
N ALA A 91 -2.41 5.34 12.57
CA ALA A 91 -2.21 6.36 11.55
C ALA A 91 -2.05 7.79 12.13
N LEU A 92 -2.62 8.07 13.30
CA LEU A 92 -2.44 9.33 14.02
C LEU A 92 -1.13 9.43 14.81
N THR A 93 -0.43 8.31 15.05
CA THR A 93 0.87 8.36 15.75
C THR A 93 1.95 8.89 14.81
N ASP A 94 2.80 9.82 15.28
CA ASP A 94 3.95 10.29 14.51
C ASP A 94 4.75 9.12 13.95
N TYR A 95 5.15 9.23 12.68
CA TYR A 95 5.74 8.10 11.99
C TYR A 95 7.18 7.91 12.40
N GLU A 96 7.39 6.88 13.23
CA GLU A 96 8.66 6.23 13.44
C GLU A 96 8.43 4.73 13.41
N MET A 97 9.25 4.02 12.63
CA MET A 97 9.01 2.62 12.30
C MET A 97 8.94 1.73 13.56
N ASP A 98 9.90 1.85 14.47
CA ASP A 98 9.94 1.04 15.69
C ASP A 98 8.78 1.37 16.64
N ILE A 99 8.40 2.65 16.75
CA ILE A 99 7.24 3.09 17.53
C ILE A 99 5.96 2.49 16.95
N TRP A 100 5.79 2.54 15.63
CA TRP A 100 4.63 1.98 14.94
C TRP A 100 4.55 0.47 15.12
N TRP A 101 5.67 -0.24 15.01
CA TRP A 101 5.72 -1.68 15.26
C TRP A 101 5.24 -2.04 16.68
N HIS A 102 5.76 -1.32 17.68
CA HIS A 102 5.38 -1.54 19.07
C HIS A 102 3.91 -1.20 19.32
N LYS A 103 3.42 -0.04 18.86
CA LYS A 103 2.02 0.35 19.03
C LYS A 103 1.04 -0.55 18.29
N ALA A 104 1.38 -0.99 17.09
CA ALA A 104 0.57 -1.96 16.34
C ALA A 104 0.41 -3.26 17.14
N SER A 105 1.45 -3.71 17.85
CA SER A 105 1.36 -4.88 18.74
C SER A 105 0.31 -4.69 19.84
N ILE A 106 0.18 -3.46 20.37
CA ILE A 106 -0.82 -3.14 21.40
C ILE A 106 -2.21 -3.14 20.79
N TYR A 107 -2.41 -2.43 19.67
CA TYR A 107 -3.72 -2.30 19.03
C TYR A 107 -4.20 -3.59 18.35
N ALA A 108 -3.30 -4.48 17.94
CA ALA A 108 -3.65 -5.77 17.35
C ALA A 108 -4.18 -6.78 18.38
N ARG A 109 -3.99 -6.57 19.69
CA ARG A 109 -4.50 -7.49 20.74
C ARG A 109 -6.02 -7.64 20.77
N GLN A 110 -6.74 -6.66 20.23
CA GLN A 110 -8.21 -6.68 20.10
C GLN A 110 -8.68 -7.18 18.72
N LEU A 111 -7.72 -7.45 17.82
CA LEU A 111 -7.98 -7.95 16.48
C LEU A 111 -7.72 -9.46 16.43
N THR A 112 -8.33 -10.10 15.46
CA THR A 112 -8.32 -11.54 15.20
C THR A 112 -8.17 -11.77 13.71
N PRO A 113 -7.77 -12.97 13.26
CA PRO A 113 -7.70 -13.30 11.84
C PRO A 113 -8.96 -12.95 11.04
N ASP A 114 -10.15 -13.06 11.66
CA ASP A 114 -11.42 -12.72 11.02
C ASP A 114 -11.54 -11.23 10.66
N ASP A 115 -10.73 -10.36 11.27
CA ASP A 115 -10.71 -8.92 11.03
C ASP A 115 -9.91 -8.54 9.76
N LEU A 116 -9.27 -9.51 9.10
CA LEU A 116 -8.42 -9.26 7.93
C LEU A 116 -9.17 -8.57 6.78
N ASN A 117 -10.40 -9.00 6.48
CA ASN A 117 -11.16 -8.40 5.37
C ASN A 117 -11.45 -6.91 5.61
N ASP A 118 -11.68 -6.52 6.87
CA ASP A 118 -11.88 -5.12 7.24
C ASP A 118 -10.57 -4.34 7.21
N LEU A 119 -9.44 -4.96 7.60
CA LEU A 119 -8.10 -4.39 7.47
C LEU A 119 -7.71 -4.18 6.00
N LEU A 120 -8.13 -5.06 5.09
CA LEU A 120 -7.96 -4.86 3.64
C LEU A 120 -8.94 -3.79 3.12
N GLY A 121 -10.17 -3.77 3.64
CA GLY A 121 -11.20 -2.78 3.30
C GLY A 121 -10.81 -1.35 3.62
N VAL A 122 -10.21 -1.08 4.79
CA VAL A 122 -9.72 0.28 5.15
C VAL A 122 -8.68 0.82 4.18
N MET A 123 -7.89 -0.03 3.50
CA MET A 123 -6.84 0.41 2.59
C MET A 123 -7.40 1.07 1.32
N VAL A 124 -8.64 0.76 0.94
CA VAL A 124 -9.32 1.29 -0.26
C VAL A 124 -10.58 2.11 0.06
N ASN A 125 -11.09 1.96 1.28
CA ASN A 125 -12.19 2.72 1.87
C ASN A 125 -11.76 3.24 3.25
N PRO A 126 -10.88 4.25 3.30
CA PRO A 126 -10.32 4.73 4.56
C PRO A 126 -11.40 5.37 5.43
N PRO A 127 -11.20 5.42 6.76
CA PRO A 127 -12.02 6.24 7.63
C PRO A 127 -11.92 7.72 7.27
N ALA A 128 -12.90 8.50 7.75
CA ALA A 128 -12.89 9.95 7.60
C ALA A 128 -11.54 10.55 8.02
N ARG A 129 -11.06 11.50 7.22
CA ARG A 129 -9.78 12.15 7.44
C ARG A 129 -9.77 12.91 8.75
N VAL A 130 -8.64 12.85 9.44
CA VAL A 130 -8.41 13.58 10.68
C VAL A 130 -7.33 14.64 10.46
N ALA A 131 -7.59 15.86 10.93
CA ALA A 131 -6.62 16.96 10.87
C ALA A 131 -5.33 16.61 11.65
N PRO A 132 -4.15 17.12 11.25
CA PRO A 132 -3.92 18.12 10.21
C PRO A 132 -3.62 17.54 8.80
N PHE A 133 -3.77 16.22 8.61
CA PHE A 133 -3.35 15.58 7.37
C PHE A 133 -4.25 15.96 6.19
N THR A 134 -3.67 16.19 5.02
CA THR A 134 -4.41 16.19 3.73
C THR A 134 -4.94 14.79 3.45
N MET A 135 -5.96 14.65 2.59
CA MET A 135 -6.50 13.32 2.29
C MET A 135 -5.47 12.42 1.61
N TRP A 136 -4.61 13.01 0.79
CA TRP A 136 -3.48 12.35 0.15
C TRP A 136 -2.55 11.68 1.17
N VAL A 137 -2.11 12.44 2.18
CA VAL A 137 -1.24 11.93 3.25
C VAL A 137 -2.01 10.98 4.16
N TRP A 138 -3.27 11.28 4.47
CA TRP A 138 -4.11 10.45 5.32
C TRP A 138 -4.29 9.04 4.76
N LEU A 139 -4.60 8.91 3.46
CA LEU A 139 -4.77 7.60 2.82
C LEU A 139 -3.48 6.77 2.89
N GLN A 140 -2.33 7.36 2.59
CA GLN A 140 -1.03 6.68 2.70
C GLN A 140 -0.77 6.18 4.13
N ARG A 141 -1.06 7.01 5.13
CA ARG A 141 -0.89 6.66 6.55
C ARG A 141 -1.84 5.54 6.98
N VAL A 142 -3.10 5.58 6.53
CA VAL A 142 -4.08 4.52 6.78
C VAL A 142 -3.64 3.20 6.16
N GLN A 143 -3.16 3.23 4.92
CA GLN A 143 -2.69 2.03 4.22
C GLN A 143 -1.47 1.40 4.91
N LEU A 144 -0.49 2.22 5.29
CA LEU A 144 0.65 1.73 6.07
C LEU A 144 0.23 1.20 7.43
N ALA A 145 -0.64 1.91 8.16
CA ALA A 145 -1.14 1.47 9.46
C ALA A 145 -1.88 0.12 9.36
N ALA A 146 -2.74 -0.05 8.35
CA ALA A 146 -3.42 -1.31 8.08
C ALA A 146 -2.44 -2.44 7.79
N ALA A 147 -1.43 -2.22 6.93
CA ALA A 147 -0.40 -3.23 6.63
C ALA A 147 0.40 -3.63 7.88
N VAL A 148 0.78 -2.67 8.72
CA VAL A 148 1.51 -2.95 9.97
C VAL A 148 0.62 -3.69 10.99
N LEU A 149 -0.69 -3.39 11.05
CA LEU A 149 -1.64 -4.16 11.88
C LEU A 149 -1.84 -5.58 11.35
N ILE A 150 -1.95 -5.76 10.04
CA ILE A 150 -1.97 -7.10 9.41
C ILE A 150 -0.72 -7.88 9.83
N ALA A 151 0.45 -7.25 9.82
CA ALA A 151 1.71 -7.89 10.27
C ALA A 151 1.68 -8.39 11.73
N ARG A 152 0.71 -7.94 12.54
CA ARG A 152 0.54 -8.30 13.96
C ARG A 152 -0.69 -9.16 14.26
N LEU A 153 -1.46 -9.57 13.25
CA LEU A 153 -2.77 -10.23 13.42
C LEU A 153 -2.70 -11.67 13.97
N ASP A 154 -1.58 -12.36 13.72
CA ASP A 154 -1.31 -13.74 14.15
C ASP A 154 -0.05 -13.82 15.01
N SER A 155 0.14 -14.95 15.70
CA SER A 155 1.33 -15.25 16.50
C SER A 155 2.48 -15.92 15.71
N GLY A 156 2.22 -16.45 14.51
CA GLY A 156 3.19 -17.19 13.69
C GLY A 156 3.35 -16.61 12.28
N TRP A 157 4.40 -16.98 11.55
CA TRP A 157 4.58 -16.57 10.14
C TRP A 157 4.09 -17.65 9.17
N ASP A 158 4.61 -18.87 9.30
CA ASP A 158 4.27 -19.96 8.39
C ASP A 158 2.79 -20.36 8.52
N GLY A 159 2.11 -20.47 7.38
CA GLY A 159 0.68 -20.78 7.31
C GLY A 159 -0.26 -19.68 7.85
N SER A 160 0.27 -18.55 8.29
CA SER A 160 -0.53 -17.46 8.89
C SER A 160 -1.30 -16.63 7.86
N VAL A 161 -2.42 -16.03 8.28
CA VAL A 161 -3.17 -15.11 7.42
C VAL A 161 -2.41 -13.81 7.22
N ARG A 162 -1.62 -13.36 8.22
CA ARG A 162 -0.75 -12.18 8.06
C ARG A 162 0.27 -12.34 6.94
N ARG A 163 0.85 -13.55 6.80
CA ARG A 163 1.79 -13.87 5.73
C ARG A 163 1.10 -13.82 4.37
N SER A 164 0.01 -14.57 4.21
CA SER A 164 -0.75 -14.61 2.94
C SER A 164 -1.20 -13.20 2.51
N ALA A 165 -1.71 -12.39 3.45
CA ALA A 165 -2.15 -11.04 3.19
C ALA A 165 -1.02 -10.11 2.73
N LEU A 166 0.09 -10.01 3.49
CA LEU A 166 1.19 -9.10 3.15
C LEU A 166 1.87 -9.48 1.83
N LEU A 167 2.04 -10.78 1.56
CA LEU A 167 2.60 -11.24 0.30
C LEU A 167 1.66 -10.98 -0.88
N SER A 168 0.35 -11.13 -0.67
CA SER A 168 -0.67 -10.80 -1.68
C SER A 168 -0.69 -9.30 -1.98
N LEU A 169 -0.59 -8.45 -0.96
CA LEU A 169 -0.52 -7.00 -1.12
C LEU A 169 0.75 -6.58 -1.86
N ALA A 170 1.92 -7.10 -1.48
CA ALA A 170 3.19 -6.78 -2.13
C ALA A 170 3.22 -7.24 -3.60
N ARG A 171 2.53 -8.33 -3.93
CA ARG A 171 2.38 -8.82 -5.31
C ARG A 171 1.13 -8.30 -6.02
N GLY A 172 0.37 -7.39 -5.41
CA GLY A 172 -0.84 -6.85 -6.02
C GLY A 172 -0.58 -5.99 -7.25
N PRO A 173 -1.65 -5.46 -7.87
CA PRO A 173 -1.54 -4.38 -8.85
C PRO A 173 -0.69 -3.22 -8.31
N MET A 174 0.02 -2.52 -9.20
CA MET A 174 0.87 -1.38 -8.84
C MET A 174 0.06 -0.31 -8.11
N ASP A 175 0.43 -0.04 -6.85
CA ASP A 175 -0.27 0.92 -6.02
C ASP A 175 0.55 1.32 -4.78
N TRP A 176 0.08 2.31 -4.03
CA TRP A 176 0.63 2.68 -2.70
C TRP A 176 0.47 1.55 -1.68
N THR A 177 -0.53 0.68 -1.83
CA THR A 177 -0.69 -0.47 -0.92
C THR A 177 0.44 -1.50 -1.08
N VAL A 178 1.10 -1.55 -2.24
CA VAL A 178 2.31 -2.36 -2.45
C VAL A 178 3.46 -1.80 -1.61
N GLU A 179 3.63 -0.47 -1.59
CA GLU A 179 4.60 0.22 -0.74
C GLU A 179 4.37 -0.08 0.75
N ALA A 180 3.12 0.05 1.21
CA ALA A 180 2.72 -0.26 2.57
C ALA A 180 3.08 -1.71 2.96
N ALA A 181 2.86 -2.66 2.06
CA ALA A 181 3.20 -4.07 2.28
C ALA A 181 4.72 -4.31 2.34
N ILE A 182 5.50 -3.68 1.46
CA ILE A 182 6.98 -3.75 1.50
C ILE A 182 7.50 -3.26 2.85
N LEU A 183 7.02 -2.10 3.32
CA LEU A 183 7.43 -1.57 4.62
C LEU A 183 7.03 -2.52 5.77
N ALA A 184 5.81 -3.05 5.76
CA ALA A 184 5.36 -4.01 6.78
C ALA A 184 6.15 -5.33 6.77
N LEU A 185 6.46 -5.87 5.58
CA LEU A 185 7.31 -7.06 5.43
C LEU A 185 8.74 -6.81 5.94
N TYR A 186 9.30 -5.64 5.66
CA TYR A 186 10.58 -5.23 6.23
C TYR A 186 10.54 -5.22 7.76
N MET A 187 9.46 -4.70 8.37
CA MET A 187 9.30 -4.67 9.81
C MET A 187 9.19 -6.07 10.41
N VAL A 188 8.48 -7.01 9.75
CA VAL A 188 8.43 -8.43 10.13
C VAL A 188 9.85 -9.03 10.15
N VAL A 189 10.60 -8.88 9.06
CA VAL A 189 11.97 -9.44 8.97
C VAL A 189 12.90 -8.81 10.00
N SER A 190 12.76 -7.51 10.23
CA SER A 190 13.68 -6.77 11.11
C SER A 190 13.39 -6.98 12.59
N ASN A 191 12.14 -7.19 12.97
CA ASN A 191 11.75 -7.33 14.38
C ASN A 191 11.51 -8.79 14.79
N ASP A 192 10.72 -9.54 14.01
CA ASP A 192 10.37 -10.92 14.35
C ASP A 192 11.43 -11.92 13.84
N LYS A 193 12.33 -11.50 12.93
CA LYS A 193 13.40 -12.31 12.33
C LYS A 193 12.89 -13.56 11.58
N VAL A 194 11.68 -13.50 11.05
CA VAL A 194 11.02 -14.58 10.28
C VAL A 194 10.85 -14.20 8.81
N GLY A 195 10.65 -15.19 7.93
CA GLY A 195 10.22 -14.97 6.54
C GLY A 195 11.25 -14.30 5.62
N LYS A 196 12.49 -14.07 6.07
CA LYS A 196 13.47 -13.27 5.33
C LYS A 196 13.70 -13.71 3.87
N ALA A 197 13.97 -15.00 3.65
CA ALA A 197 14.27 -15.50 2.30
C ALA A 197 13.09 -15.30 1.34
N GLU A 198 11.86 -15.44 1.85
CA GLU A 198 10.65 -15.19 1.09
C GLU A 198 10.45 -13.70 0.78
N VAL A 199 10.68 -12.82 1.77
CA VAL A 199 10.60 -11.37 1.57
C VAL A 199 11.64 -10.88 0.56
N GLU A 200 12.88 -11.37 0.64
CA GLU A 200 13.91 -11.09 -0.36
C GLU A 200 13.52 -11.62 -1.75
N GLY A 201 12.82 -12.76 -1.81
CA GLY A 201 12.25 -13.30 -3.05
C GLY A 201 11.20 -12.36 -3.66
N VAL A 202 10.26 -11.86 -2.86
CA VAL A 202 9.28 -10.86 -3.30
C VAL A 202 9.96 -9.60 -3.81
N TYR A 203 10.97 -9.10 -3.10
CA TYR A 203 11.65 -7.87 -3.51
C TYR A 203 12.39 -8.04 -4.83
N ARG A 204 13.02 -9.21 -5.04
CA ARG A 204 13.62 -9.58 -6.32
C ARG A 204 12.58 -9.59 -7.42
N GLU A 205 11.46 -10.30 -7.23
CA GLU A 205 10.36 -10.35 -8.19
C GLU A 205 9.87 -8.94 -8.56
N LEU A 206 9.77 -8.03 -7.58
CA LEU A 206 9.35 -6.65 -7.81
C LEU A 206 10.36 -5.86 -8.65
N PHE A 207 11.66 -5.98 -8.38
CA PHE A 207 12.70 -5.34 -9.21
C PHE A 207 12.73 -5.88 -10.64
N GLU A 208 12.53 -7.19 -10.81
CA GLU A 208 12.53 -7.84 -12.12
C GLU A 208 11.27 -7.52 -12.94
N ASN A 209 10.18 -7.11 -12.26
CA ASN A 209 8.88 -6.82 -12.86
C ASN A 209 8.42 -5.37 -12.61
N LEU A 210 9.36 -4.42 -12.65
CA LEU A 210 9.05 -2.99 -12.59
C LEU A 210 8.29 -2.56 -13.85
N PRO A 211 7.08 -2.00 -13.73
CA PRO A 211 6.33 -1.50 -14.87
C PRO A 211 7.03 -0.27 -15.44
N SER A 212 7.16 -0.22 -16.76
CA SER A 212 7.74 0.90 -17.50
C SER A 212 6.99 1.12 -18.81
N PRO A 213 6.88 2.37 -19.32
CA PRO A 213 7.40 3.62 -18.73
C PRO A 213 6.53 4.20 -17.61
N GLY A 214 6.93 5.29 -16.97
CA GLY A 214 6.12 5.96 -15.95
C GLY A 214 6.51 5.65 -14.50
N GLY A 215 5.90 6.33 -13.54
CA GLY A 215 6.28 6.25 -12.13
C GLY A 215 5.94 4.89 -11.49
N VAL A 216 6.79 4.44 -10.57
CA VAL A 216 6.54 3.27 -9.71
C VAL A 216 6.44 3.75 -8.26
N PRO A 217 5.23 3.80 -7.67
CA PRO A 217 5.02 4.45 -6.38
C PRO A 217 5.80 3.80 -5.23
N TYR A 218 6.05 2.50 -5.31
CA TYR A 218 6.72 1.74 -4.26
C TYR A 218 8.25 1.62 -4.42
N MET A 219 8.82 2.27 -5.45
CA MET A 219 10.25 2.12 -5.79
C MET A 219 11.17 2.52 -4.64
N GLN A 220 10.89 3.65 -3.98
CA GLN A 220 11.74 4.17 -2.91
C GLN A 220 11.76 3.22 -1.71
N ALA A 221 10.60 2.77 -1.25
CA ALA A 221 10.51 1.78 -0.18
C ALA A 221 11.20 0.46 -0.55
N LEU A 222 11.02 -0.02 -1.78
CA LEU A 222 11.67 -1.25 -2.25
C LEU A 222 13.20 -1.15 -2.18
N ILE A 223 13.77 -0.04 -2.63
CA ILE A 223 15.21 0.23 -2.56
C ILE A 223 15.68 0.32 -1.10
N LEU A 224 15.03 1.15 -0.28
CA LEU A 224 15.43 1.39 1.10
C LEU A 224 15.37 0.09 1.91
N CYS A 225 14.23 -0.61 1.89
CA CYS A 225 14.06 -1.87 2.62
C CYS A 225 15.06 -2.93 2.16
N THR A 226 15.38 -2.99 0.87
CA THR A 226 16.42 -3.90 0.35
C THR A 226 17.79 -3.61 0.96
N VAL A 227 18.19 -2.34 1.03
CA VAL A 227 19.50 -1.93 1.58
C VAL A 227 19.58 -2.18 3.08
N PHE A 228 18.47 -2.03 3.80
CA PHE A 228 18.42 -2.14 5.26
C PHE A 228 18.18 -3.56 5.79
N ILE A 229 17.61 -4.51 5.02
CA ILE A 229 17.54 -5.92 5.46
C ILE A 229 18.95 -6.45 5.68
N LYS A 230 19.31 -6.88 6.90
CA LYS A 230 20.66 -7.43 7.20
C LYS A 230 20.67 -8.92 7.57
N PRO A 231 21.71 -9.68 7.18
CA PRO A 231 22.62 -9.38 6.05
C PRO A 231 21.85 -9.36 4.72
N SER A 232 22.06 -8.36 3.86
CA SER A 232 21.34 -8.27 2.58
C SER A 232 21.91 -9.27 1.57
N SER A 233 21.06 -9.90 0.74
CA SER A 233 21.52 -10.64 -0.43
C SER A 233 22.30 -9.73 -1.40
N PRO A 234 23.57 -10.04 -1.76
CA PRO A 234 24.35 -9.22 -2.69
C PRO A 234 23.67 -9.04 -4.05
N ALA A 235 22.99 -10.07 -4.54
CA ALA A 235 22.24 -10.01 -5.78
C ALA A 235 21.05 -9.04 -5.70
N LEU A 236 20.38 -8.97 -4.55
CA LEU A 236 19.26 -8.03 -4.34
C LEU A 236 19.76 -6.59 -4.22
N VAL A 237 20.90 -6.37 -3.55
CA VAL A 237 21.55 -5.05 -3.50
C VAL A 237 21.96 -4.57 -4.89
N ALA A 238 22.47 -5.46 -5.75
CA ALA A 238 22.81 -5.12 -7.13
C ALA A 238 21.58 -4.67 -7.94
N LEU A 239 20.41 -5.32 -7.73
CA LEU A 239 19.15 -4.89 -8.35
C LEU A 239 18.72 -3.50 -7.87
N ALA A 240 18.81 -3.22 -6.56
CA ALA A 240 18.51 -1.90 -6.01
C ALA A 240 19.44 -0.82 -6.58
N GLN A 241 20.74 -1.09 -6.69
CA GLN A 241 21.72 -0.16 -7.29
C GLN A 241 21.44 0.09 -8.78
N LYS A 242 21.03 -0.94 -9.52
CA LYS A 242 20.61 -0.80 -10.92
C LYS A 242 19.36 0.09 -11.02
N ALA A 243 18.37 -0.11 -10.14
CA ALA A 243 17.17 0.71 -10.11
C ALA A 243 17.50 2.19 -9.80
N ILE A 244 18.36 2.47 -8.83
CA ILE A 244 18.81 3.85 -8.52
C ILE A 244 19.38 4.52 -9.77
N LYS A 245 20.20 3.83 -10.57
CA LYS A 245 20.81 4.41 -11.79
C LYS A 245 19.82 4.63 -12.94
N GLN A 246 18.72 3.87 -12.97
CA GLN A 246 17.72 3.97 -14.03
C GLN A 246 16.64 5.02 -13.73
N TRP A 247 16.44 5.35 -12.46
CA TRP A 247 15.30 6.13 -11.98
C TRP A 247 15.67 7.37 -11.12
N GLY A 248 16.95 7.55 -10.78
CA GLY A 248 17.50 8.73 -10.11
C GLY A 248 18.27 9.61 -11.08
#